data_AF-A0A1V6J8E8-F1
#
_entry.id   AF-A0A1V6J8E8-F1
#
_cell.length_a   1.000
_cell.length_b   1.000
_cell.length_c   1.000
_cell.angle_alpha   90.00
_cell.angle_beta   90.00
_cell.angle_gamma   90.00
#
_symmetry.space_group_name_H-M   'P 1'
#
loop_
_entity.id
_entity.type
_entity.pdbx_description
1 polymer ?
#
loop_
_entity_poly.entity_id
_entity_poly.type
_entity_poly.pdbx_seq_one_letter_code
_entity_poly.pdbx_strand_id
1 'polypeptide(L)'
;MEKHLLSRYLLPFVIGVCLAGCDKNNETEPEVDTSDAQQLIQEDNLFRANVNEITLEAALLSLESNSKLGNIDYLCNVNIDSITLAGDSTLIYVTFKGENCSGTRSRYGKMIIHRKTSTYWIQAGTSIIIEVKDYSITNLTSNKTMVLNGKIITQNVSGGNIVLLGLQQQSIIHRSQGYMHTLFPDGSTRLWHHARQTIFTHSFNNLIITEDGMGNIDGYEKLICWGTLRNGQKFYNQISEPVTRKRECNFLPYAGIQKHIIPQNNMTVTTTFGFNSNNKPINVGKCPSRLRFQWQKQNKSGILFLPLE
;
A
#
# COMPACT_ATOMS: atom_id res chain seq x y z
N MET A 1 -11.62 -18.46 22.31
CA MET A 1 -11.97 -18.23 20.89
C MET A 1 -10.73 -17.69 20.22
N GLU A 2 -10.21 -18.48 19.28
CA GLU A 2 -8.85 -18.40 18.75
C GLU A 2 -8.51 -17.04 18.15
N LYS A 3 -7.45 -16.42 18.71
CA LYS A 3 -6.74 -15.29 18.09
C LYS A 3 -5.93 -15.84 16.92
N HIS A 4 -6.56 -15.97 15.75
CA HIS A 4 -5.83 -16.32 14.54
C HIS A 4 -5.06 -15.11 14.01
N LEU A 5 -3.75 -15.20 14.21
CA LEU A 5 -2.66 -14.53 13.50
C LEU A 5 -3.06 -14.12 12.07
N LEU A 6 -3.01 -12.82 11.80
CA LEU A 6 -2.71 -12.30 10.48
C LEU A 6 -1.63 -11.23 10.62
N SER A 7 -0.66 -11.30 9.71
CA SER A 7 0.49 -10.38 9.57
C SER A 7 1.68 -10.68 10.48
N ARG A 8 2.35 -11.80 10.20
CA ARG A 8 3.80 -11.91 10.44
C ARG A 8 4.56 -11.44 9.19
N TYR A 9 5.67 -10.74 9.46
CA TYR A 9 6.79 -10.40 8.57
C TYR A 9 6.64 -9.15 7.69
N LEU A 10 7.17 -8.03 8.19
CA LEU A 10 7.82 -7.00 7.40
C LEU A 10 9.31 -7.06 7.77
N LEU A 11 10.08 -7.88 7.04
CA LEU A 11 11.54 -7.80 7.09
C LEU A 11 11.98 -6.65 6.17
N PRO A 12 12.87 -5.75 6.61
CA PRO A 12 13.47 -4.79 5.71
C PRO A 12 14.36 -5.54 4.71
N PHE A 13 14.06 -5.39 3.43
CA PHE A 13 14.91 -5.84 2.33
C PHE A 13 16.22 -5.05 2.42
N VAL A 14 17.34 -5.68 2.76
CA VAL A 14 18.67 -5.14 2.44
C VAL A 14 19.31 -6.17 1.53
N ILE A 15 19.08 -6.04 0.23
CA ILE A 15 19.85 -6.81 -0.75
C ILE A 15 20.97 -5.90 -1.25
N GLY A 16 22.17 -6.10 -0.73
CA GLY A 16 23.39 -5.74 -1.46
C GLY A 16 23.48 -6.66 -2.67
N VAL A 17 23.03 -6.19 -3.83
CA VAL A 17 23.16 -6.95 -5.08
C VAL A 17 24.54 -6.64 -5.65
N CYS A 18 25.56 -7.38 -5.23
CA CYS A 18 26.85 -7.36 -5.94
C CYS A 18 26.66 -8.09 -7.29
N LEU A 19 26.54 -7.34 -8.40
CA LEU A 19 26.38 -7.90 -9.75
C LEU A 19 27.74 -8.05 -10.43
N ALA A 20 28.35 -9.23 -10.34
CA ALA A 20 29.42 -9.63 -11.26
C ALA A 20 28.79 -10.33 -12.48
N GLY A 21 28.76 -9.63 -13.61
CA GLY A 21 28.56 -10.28 -14.91
C GLY A 21 29.82 -11.08 -15.23
N CYS A 22 29.74 -12.41 -15.18
CA CYS A 22 30.82 -13.25 -15.69
C CYS A 22 30.81 -13.19 -17.22
N ASP A 23 31.63 -12.32 -17.79
CA ASP A 23 32.23 -12.58 -19.08
C ASP A 23 33.73 -12.75 -18.90
N LYS A 24 34.26 -13.80 -19.53
CA LYS A 24 35.62 -14.30 -19.27
C LYS A 24 36.61 -13.47 -20.09
N ASN A 25 36.72 -12.17 -19.80
CA ASN A 25 37.80 -11.26 -20.18
C ASN A 25 37.78 -10.07 -19.23
N ASN A 26 38.88 -9.88 -18.49
CA ASN A 26 39.00 -8.90 -17.40
C ASN A 26 38.89 -7.44 -17.89
N GLU A 27 37.68 -6.88 -17.78
CA GLU A 27 37.43 -5.58 -17.16
C GLU A 27 36.19 -5.77 -16.28
N THR A 28 36.30 -5.55 -14.97
CA THR A 28 35.14 -5.59 -14.09
C THR A 28 34.18 -4.50 -14.57
N GLU A 29 33.10 -4.89 -15.26
CA GLU A 29 32.08 -3.92 -15.64
C GLU A 29 31.67 -3.15 -14.39
N PRO A 30 31.57 -1.80 -14.45
CA PRO A 30 31.16 -1.04 -13.29
C PRO A 30 29.79 -1.53 -12.84
N GLU A 31 29.72 -1.94 -11.58
CA GLU A 31 28.51 -2.40 -10.91
C GLU A 31 27.40 -1.35 -11.12
N VAL A 32 26.26 -1.78 -11.64
CA VAL A 32 25.16 -0.86 -11.88
C VAL A 32 24.51 -0.52 -10.55
N ASP A 33 24.73 0.72 -10.09
CA ASP A 33 24.09 1.23 -8.89
C ASP A 33 22.57 1.26 -9.05
N THR A 34 21.88 0.43 -8.26
CA THR A 34 20.41 0.33 -8.21
C THR A 34 19.83 0.82 -6.88
N SER A 35 20.65 1.46 -6.03
CA SER A 35 20.30 1.88 -4.68
C SER A 35 19.02 2.74 -4.62
N ASP A 36 18.88 3.72 -5.51
CA ASP A 36 17.70 4.59 -5.58
C ASP A 36 16.40 3.80 -5.78
N ALA A 37 16.41 2.77 -6.64
CA ALA A 37 15.22 1.95 -6.87
C ALA A 37 14.94 1.00 -5.71
N GLN A 38 15.98 0.43 -5.09
CA GLN A 38 15.81 -0.41 -3.90
C GLN A 38 15.20 0.40 -2.77
N GLN A 39 15.70 1.61 -2.53
CA GLN A 39 15.17 2.54 -1.55
C GLN A 39 13.71 2.90 -1.87
N LEU A 40 13.42 3.29 -3.11
CA LEU A 40 12.07 3.60 -3.56
C LEU A 40 11.09 2.45 -3.27
N ILE A 41 11.45 1.21 -3.60
CA ILE A 41 10.58 0.04 -3.39
C ILE A 41 10.28 -0.16 -1.90
N GLN A 42 11.27 -0.02 -1.03
CA GLN A 42 11.07 -0.15 0.42
C GLN A 42 10.16 0.93 0.97
N GLU A 43 10.39 2.17 0.55
CA GLU A 43 9.63 3.33 1.01
C GLU A 43 8.19 3.30 0.46
N ASP A 44 7.98 2.91 -0.80
CA ASP A 44 6.66 2.70 -1.40
C ASP A 44 5.86 1.63 -0.65
N ASN A 45 6.49 0.49 -0.35
CA ASN A 45 5.83 -0.57 0.41
C ASN A 45 5.41 -0.11 1.80
N LEU A 46 6.28 0.63 2.49
CA LEU A 46 5.96 1.19 3.80
C LEU A 46 4.84 2.24 3.71
N PHE A 47 4.94 3.16 2.76
CA PHE A 47 3.93 4.18 2.50
C PHE A 47 2.55 3.56 2.24
N ARG A 48 2.48 2.62 1.30
CA ARG A 48 1.23 1.92 0.94
C ARG A 48 0.65 1.16 2.13
N ALA A 49 1.48 0.50 2.94
CA ALA A 49 1.01 -0.19 4.13
C ALA A 49 0.36 0.77 5.14
N ASN A 50 0.95 1.95 5.37
CA ASN A 50 0.38 2.95 6.28
C ASN A 50 -0.91 3.58 5.71
N VAL A 51 -0.94 3.88 4.41
CA VAL A 51 -2.16 4.35 3.74
C VAL A 51 -3.29 3.32 3.85
N ASN A 52 -2.98 2.03 3.70
CA ASN A 52 -3.96 0.95 3.88
C ASN A 52 -4.51 0.89 5.29
N GLU A 53 -3.65 0.97 6.32
CA GLU A 53 -4.09 0.98 7.72
C GLU A 53 -5.01 2.18 7.99
N ILE A 54 -4.59 3.40 7.65
CA ILE A 54 -5.37 4.63 7.86
C ILE A 54 -6.74 4.55 7.18
N THR A 55 -6.76 4.15 5.91
CA THR A 55 -8.02 4.10 5.13
C THR A 55 -8.97 3.02 5.62
N LEU A 56 -8.45 1.87 6.08
CA LEU A 56 -9.25 0.80 6.67
C LEU A 56 -9.86 1.25 8.01
N GLU A 57 -9.06 1.81 8.90
CA GLU A 57 -9.54 2.26 10.21
C GLU A 57 -10.57 3.39 10.08
N ALA A 58 -10.35 4.34 9.16
CA ALA A 58 -11.32 5.38 8.87
C ALA A 58 -12.65 4.84 8.31
N ALA A 59 -12.59 3.82 7.44
CA ALA A 59 -13.77 3.14 6.93
C ALA A 59 -14.55 2.42 8.05
N LEU A 60 -13.86 1.71 8.96
CA LEU A 60 -14.46 1.04 10.12
C LEU A 60 -15.15 2.03 11.06
N LEU A 61 -14.50 3.16 11.36
CA LEU A 61 -15.05 4.24 12.17
C LEU A 61 -16.25 4.95 11.50
N SER A 62 -16.41 4.75 10.19
CA SER A 62 -17.48 5.36 9.40
C SER A 62 -18.66 4.42 9.11
N LEU A 63 -18.74 3.25 9.76
CA LEU A 63 -19.75 2.23 9.47
C LEU A 63 -21.19 2.56 9.93
N GLU A 64 -21.41 3.24 11.07
CA GLU A 64 -22.77 3.53 11.60
C GLU A 64 -22.89 4.89 12.33
N SER A 65 -24.12 5.29 12.73
CA SER A 65 -24.44 6.58 13.40
C SER A 65 -24.44 6.56 14.92
N ASN A 66 -24.65 5.42 15.57
CA ASN A 66 -25.00 5.40 16.99
C ASN A 66 -23.88 4.76 17.82
N SER A 67 -23.05 5.63 18.41
CA SER A 67 -22.51 5.63 19.79
C SER A 67 -22.61 4.41 20.74
N LYS A 68 -22.62 3.18 20.24
CA LYS A 68 -22.19 1.97 20.95
C LYS A 68 -21.25 1.23 20.02
N LEU A 69 -19.98 1.64 20.05
CA LEU A 69 -18.91 1.02 19.28
C LEU A 69 -18.70 -0.41 19.75
N GLY A 70 -19.46 -1.36 19.21
CA GLY A 70 -19.16 -2.79 19.32
C GLY A 70 -18.00 -3.24 18.41
N ASN A 71 -17.40 -2.32 17.65
CA ASN A 71 -16.34 -2.58 16.67
C ASN A 71 -15.01 -1.86 16.96
N ILE A 72 -14.88 -1.09 18.06
CA ILE A 72 -13.56 -0.58 18.48
C ILE A 72 -12.63 -1.72 18.95
N ASP A 73 -13.17 -2.89 19.31
CA ASP A 73 -12.36 -4.05 19.71
C ASP A 73 -11.43 -4.54 18.58
N TYR A 74 -11.71 -4.16 17.33
CA TYR A 74 -10.83 -4.43 16.18
C TYR A 74 -9.80 -3.32 15.90
N LEU A 75 -9.90 -2.17 16.58
CA LEU A 75 -8.97 -1.05 16.43
C LEU A 75 -7.96 -1.07 17.57
N CYS A 76 -6.67 -1.19 17.25
CA CYS A 76 -5.63 -1.29 18.26
C CYS A 76 -5.03 0.08 18.56
N ASN A 77 -5.16 0.50 19.81
CA ASN A 77 -4.60 1.76 20.33
C ASN A 77 -5.11 3.01 19.58
N VAL A 78 -6.40 2.99 19.25
CA VAL A 78 -7.13 4.07 18.58
C VAL A 78 -8.23 4.58 19.52
N ASN A 79 -8.24 5.87 19.81
CA ASN A 79 -9.25 6.51 20.63
C ASN A 79 -10.08 7.48 19.78
N ILE A 80 -11.41 7.41 19.91
CA ILE A 80 -12.30 8.43 19.37
C ILE A 80 -12.41 9.54 20.41
N ASP A 81 -11.84 10.69 20.10
CA ASP A 81 -11.81 11.83 21.02
C ASP A 81 -13.16 12.55 21.06
N SER A 82 -13.78 12.75 19.89
CA SER A 82 -15.10 13.37 19.77
C SER A 82 -15.72 13.13 18.39
N ILE A 83 -17.04 13.30 18.31
CA ILE A 83 -17.80 13.34 17.06
C ILE A 83 -18.59 14.64 17.04
N THR A 84 -18.42 15.44 16.00
CA THR A 84 -19.13 16.72 15.86
C THR A 84 -19.90 16.78 14.54
N LEU A 85 -21.02 17.50 14.56
CA LEU A 85 -21.77 17.84 13.36
C LEU A 85 -21.40 19.27 12.97
N ALA A 86 -20.95 19.45 11.73
CA ALA A 86 -20.57 20.73 11.16
C ALA A 86 -21.29 20.90 9.81
N GLY A 87 -22.45 21.56 9.83
CA GLY A 87 -23.32 21.67 8.66
C GLY A 87 -23.84 20.31 8.20
N ASP A 88 -23.59 19.97 6.94
CA ASP A 88 -23.94 18.68 6.33
C ASP A 88 -22.84 17.60 6.52
N SER A 89 -21.83 17.89 7.35
CA SER A 89 -20.70 17.00 7.60
C SER A 89 -20.69 16.48 9.03
N THR A 90 -20.36 15.20 9.20
CA THR A 90 -19.99 14.58 10.48
C THR A 90 -18.47 14.46 10.53
N LEU A 91 -17.87 15.04 11.56
CA LEU A 91 -16.43 15.00 11.83
C LEU A 91 -16.15 14.04 12.98
N ILE A 92 -15.24 13.08 12.77
CA ILE A 92 -14.81 12.12 13.80
C ILE A 92 -13.34 12.41 14.09
N TYR A 93 -13.04 12.85 15.31
CA TYR A 93 -11.68 13.13 15.78
C TYR A 93 -11.11 11.92 16.47
N VAL A 94 -9.92 11.52 16.05
CA VAL A 94 -9.28 10.27 16.46
C VAL A 94 -7.84 10.54 16.85
N THR A 95 -7.42 9.96 17.96
CA THR A 95 -6.02 9.94 18.40
C THR A 95 -5.47 8.52 18.38
N PHE A 96 -4.29 8.36 17.81
CA PHE A 96 -3.50 7.13 17.87
C PHE A 96 -2.51 7.21 19.03
N LYS A 97 -2.43 6.14 19.83
CA LYS A 97 -1.51 6.08 20.96
C LYS A 97 -1.10 4.65 21.28
N GLY A 98 -0.22 4.08 20.48
CA GLY A 98 0.38 2.78 20.76
C GLY A 98 0.57 1.93 19.52
N GLU A 99 0.72 0.62 19.73
CA GLU A 99 1.03 -0.32 18.66
C GLU A 99 -0.14 -0.54 17.69
N ASN A 100 0.19 -0.82 16.43
CA ASN A 100 -0.79 -1.34 15.48
C ASN A 100 -1.20 -2.78 15.86
N CYS A 101 -2.28 -3.28 15.25
CA CYS A 101 -2.82 -4.59 15.63
C CYS A 101 -1.87 -5.78 15.39
N SER A 102 -0.88 -5.62 14.51
CA SER A 102 0.13 -6.65 14.27
C SER A 102 1.32 -6.57 15.23
N GLY A 103 1.41 -5.57 16.11
CA GLY A 103 2.54 -5.39 17.03
C GLY A 103 3.86 -5.15 16.30
N THR A 104 3.82 -4.57 15.09
CA THR A 104 5.02 -4.32 14.26
C THR A 104 5.42 -2.84 14.23
N ARG A 105 4.50 -1.96 14.59
CA ARG A 105 4.66 -0.51 14.49
C ARG A 105 4.04 0.17 15.70
N SER A 106 4.70 1.18 16.24
CA SER A 106 4.10 2.12 17.19
C SER A 106 3.58 3.36 16.43
N ARG A 107 2.40 3.84 16.80
CA ARG A 107 1.64 4.87 16.07
C ARG A 107 1.17 5.95 17.04
N TYR A 108 1.47 7.20 16.71
CA TYR A 108 1.04 8.38 17.45
C TYR A 108 0.56 9.45 16.49
N GLY A 109 -0.36 10.29 16.92
CA GLY A 109 -0.83 11.42 16.11
C GLY A 109 -2.35 11.46 16.02
N LYS A 110 -2.86 12.23 15.07
CA LYS A 110 -4.29 12.51 14.95
C LYS A 110 -4.81 12.21 13.56
N MET A 111 -6.08 11.80 13.51
CA MET A 111 -6.86 11.68 12.29
C MET A 111 -8.20 12.37 12.47
N ILE A 112 -8.64 13.08 11.44
CA ILE A 112 -9.98 13.65 11.33
C ILE A 112 -10.65 12.99 10.14
N ILE A 113 -11.79 12.36 10.37
CA ILE A 113 -12.61 11.77 9.33
C ILE A 113 -13.79 12.69 9.07
N HIS A 114 -13.97 13.12 7.83
CA HIS A 114 -15.11 13.89 7.39
C HIS A 114 -15.97 13.00 6.50
N ARG A 115 -17.25 12.85 6.86
CA ARG A 115 -18.25 12.19 6.03
C ARG A 115 -19.49 13.06 5.93
N LYS A 116 -20.27 12.89 4.88
CA LYS A 116 -21.59 13.53 4.79
C LYS A 116 -22.51 12.98 5.89
N THR A 117 -23.24 13.86 6.56
CA THR A 117 -24.17 13.49 7.63
C THR A 117 -25.21 12.50 7.10
N SER A 118 -25.54 11.50 7.92
CA SER A 118 -26.43 10.39 7.58
C SER A 118 -26.00 9.54 6.38
N THR A 119 -24.72 9.60 6.00
CA THR A 119 -24.10 8.63 5.08
C THR A 119 -23.13 7.72 5.83
N TYR A 120 -23.08 6.45 5.43
CA TYR A 120 -22.26 5.43 6.05
C TYR A 120 -21.38 4.75 5.02
N TRP A 121 -20.22 4.28 5.45
CA TRP A 121 -19.23 3.69 4.54
C TRP A 121 -19.78 2.53 3.72
N ILE A 122 -20.70 1.74 4.26
CA ILE A 122 -21.32 0.61 3.58
C ILE A 122 -22.25 1.01 2.42
N GLN A 123 -22.66 2.26 2.33
CA GLN A 123 -23.57 2.72 1.28
C GLN A 123 -22.81 3.01 -0.01
N ALA A 124 -23.44 2.70 -1.14
CA ALA A 124 -22.84 2.95 -2.45
C ALA A 124 -22.65 4.44 -2.70
N GLY A 125 -21.50 4.80 -3.27
CA GLY A 125 -21.11 6.16 -3.56
C GLY A 125 -20.60 6.97 -2.35
N THR A 126 -20.68 6.44 -1.12
CA THR A 126 -20.20 7.16 0.06
C THR A 126 -18.71 7.44 -0.04
N SER A 127 -18.35 8.71 0.13
CA SER A 127 -16.97 9.17 0.25
C SER A 127 -16.69 9.66 1.67
N ILE A 128 -15.50 9.36 2.16
CA ILE A 128 -14.94 9.93 3.39
C ILE A 128 -13.63 10.63 3.06
N ILE A 129 -13.43 11.77 3.68
CA ILE A 129 -12.17 12.51 3.65
C ILE A 129 -11.44 12.20 4.95
N ILE A 130 -10.18 11.85 4.84
CA ILE A 130 -9.32 11.47 5.94
C ILE A 130 -8.17 12.45 5.97
N GLU A 131 -8.07 13.22 7.03
CA GLU A 131 -6.96 14.14 7.27
C GLU A 131 -6.12 13.57 8.42
N VAL A 132 -4.83 13.34 8.17
CA VAL A 132 -3.89 12.89 9.20
C VAL A 132 -2.91 14.01 9.51
N LYS A 133 -2.64 14.20 10.80
CA LYS A 133 -1.73 15.22 11.30
C LYS A 133 -0.81 14.64 12.35
N ASP A 134 0.48 14.91 12.19
CA ASP A 134 1.56 14.44 13.05
C ASP A 134 1.50 12.93 13.29
N TYR A 135 1.10 12.17 12.25
CA TYR A 135 0.94 10.71 12.33
C TYR A 135 2.32 10.04 12.25
N SER A 136 2.93 9.90 13.41
CA SER A 136 4.23 9.27 13.62
C SER A 136 4.09 7.75 13.66
N ILE A 137 4.87 7.07 12.82
CA ILE A 137 4.94 5.62 12.72
C ILE A 137 6.38 5.19 12.97
N THR A 138 6.61 4.48 14.06
CA THR A 138 7.89 3.86 14.37
C THR A 138 7.83 2.37 14.05
N ASN A 139 8.67 1.90 13.13
CA ASN A 139 8.84 0.47 12.91
C ASN A 139 9.62 -0.14 14.08
N LEU A 140 9.04 -1.12 14.78
CA LEU A 140 9.62 -1.65 16.02
C LEU A 140 10.88 -2.48 15.81
N THR A 141 11.07 -3.06 14.63
CA THR A 141 12.27 -3.84 14.30
C THR A 141 13.47 -2.96 13.99
N SER A 142 13.28 -1.89 13.22
CA SER A 142 14.35 -1.00 12.78
C SER A 142 14.52 0.25 13.66
N ASN A 143 13.56 0.50 14.55
CA ASN A 143 13.45 1.71 15.37
C ASN A 143 13.49 3.02 14.56
N LYS A 144 13.10 2.96 13.29
CA LYS A 144 13.02 4.13 12.39
C LYS A 144 11.61 4.68 12.41
N THR A 145 11.52 6.01 12.50
CA THR A 145 10.25 6.74 12.55
C THR A 145 10.04 7.56 11.28
N MET A 146 8.84 7.48 10.74
CA MET A 146 8.35 8.40 9.70
C MET A 146 7.14 9.17 10.23
N VAL A 147 6.94 10.40 9.79
CA VAL A 147 5.73 11.18 10.14
C VAL A 147 4.95 11.50 8.88
N LEU A 148 3.66 11.22 8.90
CA LEU A 148 2.73 11.48 7.80
C LEU A 148 1.81 12.65 8.15
N ASN A 149 1.70 13.59 7.22
CA ASN A 149 0.74 14.69 7.25
C ASN A 149 0.06 14.79 5.90
N GLY A 150 -1.26 14.69 5.82
CA GLY A 150 -1.90 14.73 4.52
C GLY A 150 -3.38 14.44 4.53
N LYS A 151 -3.90 14.24 3.32
CA LYS A 151 -5.33 14.13 3.06
C LYS A 151 -5.58 13.04 2.02
N ILE A 152 -6.47 12.12 2.36
CA ILE A 152 -6.94 11.05 1.46
C ILE A 152 -8.46 11.14 1.36
N ILE A 153 -8.98 11.07 0.14
CA ILE A 153 -10.38 10.85 -0.13
C ILE A 153 -10.52 9.39 -0.52
N THR A 154 -11.38 8.65 0.18
CA THR A 154 -11.71 7.27 -0.18
C THR A 154 -13.22 7.13 -0.37
N GLN A 155 -13.62 6.32 -1.34
CA GLN A 155 -15.01 6.12 -1.74
C GLN A 155 -15.32 4.63 -1.83
N ASN A 156 -16.45 4.22 -1.24
CA ASN A 156 -17.05 2.93 -1.52
C ASN A 156 -17.95 3.05 -2.75
N VAL A 157 -17.42 2.71 -3.93
CA VAL A 157 -18.08 2.97 -5.22
C VAL A 157 -19.32 2.10 -5.38
N SER A 158 -19.18 0.80 -5.14
CA SER A 158 -20.29 -0.16 -5.27
C SER A 158 -21.19 -0.23 -4.05
N GLY A 159 -20.73 0.30 -2.91
CA GLY A 159 -21.30 0.01 -1.61
C GLY A 159 -20.95 -1.41 -1.15
N GLY A 160 -21.46 -1.77 0.03
CA GLY A 160 -21.28 -3.08 0.61
C GLY A 160 -20.36 -3.18 1.81
N ASN A 161 -20.34 -4.37 2.37
CA ASN A 161 -19.44 -4.76 3.44
C ASN A 161 -18.62 -5.96 2.97
N ILE A 162 -17.28 -5.86 3.06
CA ILE A 162 -16.35 -6.93 2.66
C ILE A 162 -16.65 -8.24 3.39
N VAL A 163 -17.21 -8.20 4.61
CA VAL A 163 -17.63 -9.39 5.36
C VAL A 163 -18.79 -10.14 4.69
N LEU A 164 -19.62 -9.45 3.89
CA LEU A 164 -20.75 -10.03 3.16
C LEU A 164 -20.41 -10.42 1.71
N LEU A 165 -19.15 -10.25 1.32
CA LEU A 165 -18.66 -10.60 -0.01
C LEU A 165 -18.72 -12.12 -0.23
N GLY A 166 -19.30 -12.54 -1.36
CA GLY A 166 -19.55 -13.95 -1.68
C GLY A 166 -20.87 -14.50 -1.14
N LEU A 167 -21.56 -13.77 -0.27
CA LEU A 167 -22.90 -14.12 0.21
C LEU A 167 -23.97 -13.30 -0.53
N GLN A 168 -23.96 -11.98 -0.31
CA GLN A 168 -24.96 -11.05 -0.87
C GLN A 168 -24.37 -10.16 -1.98
N GLN A 169 -23.03 -10.12 -2.08
CA GLN A 169 -22.32 -9.22 -2.98
C GLN A 169 -21.21 -9.97 -3.71
N GLN A 170 -21.20 -9.88 -5.05
CA GLN A 170 -20.20 -10.56 -5.88
C GLN A 170 -18.88 -9.77 -5.94
N SER A 171 -18.97 -8.43 -5.92
CA SER A 171 -17.83 -7.54 -5.96
C SER A 171 -18.06 -6.29 -5.13
N ILE A 172 -17.00 -5.78 -4.49
CA ILE A 172 -16.98 -4.47 -3.85
C ILE A 172 -15.82 -3.65 -4.44
N ILE A 173 -16.09 -2.41 -4.82
CA ILE A 173 -15.11 -1.52 -5.45
C ILE A 173 -14.87 -0.32 -4.54
N HIS A 174 -13.62 -0.12 -4.14
CA HIS A 174 -13.16 1.08 -3.44
C HIS A 174 -12.25 1.89 -4.35
N ARG A 175 -12.33 3.22 -4.24
CA ARG A 175 -11.39 4.16 -4.87
C ARG A 175 -10.81 5.07 -3.82
N SER A 176 -9.51 5.31 -3.88
CA SER A 176 -8.82 6.19 -2.95
C SER A 176 -7.82 7.06 -3.67
N GLN A 177 -7.77 8.34 -3.35
CA GLN A 177 -6.78 9.27 -3.88
C GLN A 177 -6.44 10.36 -2.88
N GLY A 178 -5.23 10.88 -2.93
CA GLY A 178 -4.78 11.90 -1.99
C GLY A 178 -3.30 12.17 -2.05
N TYR A 179 -2.80 12.78 -0.99
CA TYR A 179 -1.39 13.09 -0.83
C TYR A 179 -0.96 13.04 0.63
N MET A 180 0.34 12.90 0.84
CA MET A 180 1.01 12.90 2.14
C MET A 180 2.35 13.62 2.03
N HIS A 181 2.58 14.57 2.92
CA HIS A 181 3.90 15.02 3.30
C HIS A 181 4.49 14.00 4.27
N THR A 182 5.53 13.30 3.81
CA THR A 182 6.24 12.28 4.56
C THR A 182 7.56 12.86 5.06
N LEU A 183 7.70 12.96 6.38
CA LEU A 183 8.98 13.25 7.04
C LEU A 183 9.70 11.92 7.29
N PHE A 184 10.88 11.77 6.71
CA PHE A 184 11.72 10.60 6.85
C PHE A 184 12.69 10.71 8.05
N PRO A 185 13.28 9.59 8.51
CA PRO A 185 14.22 9.59 9.63
C PRO A 185 15.43 10.53 9.48
N ASP A 186 15.82 10.89 8.25
CA ASP A 186 16.91 11.81 7.96
C ASP A 186 16.50 13.29 7.99
N GLY A 187 15.26 13.59 8.41
CA GLY A 187 14.71 14.94 8.47
C GLY A 187 14.20 15.47 7.13
N SER A 188 14.37 14.72 6.03
CA SER A 188 13.86 15.13 4.74
C SER A 188 12.33 14.99 4.68
N THR A 189 11.64 16.00 4.12
CA THR A 189 10.20 15.94 3.88
C THR A 189 9.90 15.82 2.40
N ARG A 190 9.03 14.89 2.00
CA ARG A 190 8.66 14.67 0.60
C ARG A 190 7.15 14.62 0.44
N LEU A 191 6.65 15.12 -0.69
CA LEU A 191 5.24 15.06 -1.05
C LEU A 191 5.02 13.85 -1.94
N TRP A 192 4.24 12.89 -1.45
CA TRP A 192 3.87 11.68 -2.15
C TRP A 192 2.37 11.68 -2.39
N HIS A 193 1.98 11.34 -3.61
CA HIS A 193 0.60 11.22 -4.03
C HIS A 193 0.21 9.75 -4.10
N HIS A 194 -1.07 9.48 -3.90
CA HIS A 194 -1.67 8.14 -3.97
C HIS A 194 -2.93 8.22 -4.83
N ALA A 195 -3.13 7.25 -5.71
CA ALA A 195 -4.39 7.11 -6.45
C ALA A 195 -4.62 5.65 -6.87
N ARG A 196 -5.50 4.95 -6.17
CA ARG A 196 -5.74 3.51 -6.33
C ARG A 196 -7.23 3.15 -6.41
N GLN A 197 -7.54 2.22 -7.30
CA GLN A 197 -8.77 1.43 -7.25
C GLN A 197 -8.48 0.05 -6.68
N THR A 198 -9.33 -0.43 -5.77
CA THR A 198 -9.26 -1.78 -5.21
C THR A 198 -10.60 -2.47 -5.44
N ILE A 199 -10.57 -3.65 -6.03
CA ILE A 199 -11.74 -4.48 -6.27
C ILE A 199 -11.60 -5.75 -5.41
N PHE A 200 -12.57 -5.96 -4.54
CA PHE A 200 -12.73 -7.17 -3.75
C PHE A 200 -13.74 -8.06 -4.48
N THR A 201 -13.36 -9.30 -4.78
CA THR A 201 -14.26 -10.32 -5.32
C THR A 201 -14.13 -11.60 -4.53
N HIS A 202 -15.14 -12.45 -4.62
CA HIS A 202 -15.15 -13.74 -3.95
C HIS A 202 -15.31 -14.87 -4.97
N SER A 203 -14.50 -15.91 -4.84
CA SER A 203 -14.61 -17.12 -5.66
C SER A 203 -14.40 -18.35 -4.76
N PHE A 204 -15.40 -19.23 -4.62
CA PHE A 204 -15.31 -20.48 -3.87
C PHE A 204 -14.61 -20.40 -2.49
N ASN A 205 -15.03 -19.47 -1.63
CA ASN A 205 -14.44 -19.17 -0.31
C ASN A 205 -13.05 -18.51 -0.32
N ASN A 206 -12.60 -18.03 -1.48
CA ASN A 206 -11.36 -17.29 -1.64
C ASN A 206 -11.64 -15.81 -1.91
N LEU A 207 -11.16 -14.95 -1.02
CA LEU A 207 -11.16 -13.50 -1.23
C LEU A 207 -10.04 -13.14 -2.20
N ILE A 208 -10.40 -12.47 -3.29
CA ILE A 208 -9.49 -11.95 -4.31
C ILE A 208 -9.51 -10.43 -4.25
N ILE A 209 -8.33 -9.84 -4.12
CA ILE A 209 -8.13 -8.39 -4.10
C ILE A 209 -7.38 -8.02 -5.38
N THR A 210 -7.96 -7.15 -6.19
CA THR A 210 -7.34 -6.63 -7.41
C THR A 210 -7.09 -5.14 -7.24
N GLU A 211 -5.85 -4.71 -7.44
CA GLU A 211 -5.44 -3.31 -7.34
C GLU A 211 -5.04 -2.77 -8.71
N ASP A 212 -5.47 -1.54 -9.00
CA ASP A 212 -5.07 -0.80 -10.19
C ASP A 212 -4.81 0.67 -9.85
N GLY A 213 -3.95 1.32 -10.64
CA GLY A 213 -3.63 2.73 -10.48
C GLY A 213 -4.64 3.62 -11.20
N MET A 214 -4.95 4.77 -10.61
CA MET A 214 -5.88 5.76 -11.21
C MET A 214 -5.18 7.07 -11.58
N GLY A 215 -3.94 7.27 -11.14
CA GLY A 215 -3.22 8.52 -11.36
C GLY A 215 -2.74 8.67 -12.80
N ASN A 216 -2.73 9.91 -13.28
CA ASN A 216 -2.18 10.30 -14.56
C ASN A 216 -1.47 11.65 -14.41
N ILE A 217 -0.15 11.69 -14.62
CA ILE A 217 0.65 12.92 -14.55
C ILE A 217 1.93 12.75 -15.37
N ASP A 218 2.46 13.85 -15.91
CA ASP A 218 3.74 13.90 -16.63
C ASP A 218 3.88 12.83 -17.74
N GLY A 219 2.76 12.44 -18.36
CA GLY A 219 2.69 11.42 -19.42
C GLY A 219 2.67 9.97 -18.92
N TYR A 220 2.72 9.73 -17.61
CA TYR A 220 2.55 8.41 -17.02
C TYR A 220 1.11 8.20 -16.56
N GLU A 221 0.54 7.06 -16.92
CA GLU A 221 -0.84 6.65 -16.59
C GLU A 221 -0.87 5.45 -15.63
N LYS A 222 -2.05 5.14 -15.08
CA LYS A 222 -2.24 4.02 -14.12
C LYS A 222 -1.26 4.08 -12.95
N LEU A 223 -0.99 5.29 -12.47
CA LEU A 223 -0.13 5.50 -11.32
C LEU A 223 -0.87 5.17 -10.04
N ILE A 224 -0.21 4.41 -9.17
CA ILE A 224 -0.70 4.12 -7.82
C ILE A 224 -0.08 5.06 -6.79
N CYS A 225 1.18 5.44 -7.01
CA CYS A 225 1.95 6.33 -6.14
C CYS A 225 2.99 7.10 -6.98
N TRP A 226 3.23 8.37 -6.66
CA TRP A 226 4.27 9.17 -7.30
C TRP A 226 4.69 10.34 -6.41
N GLY A 227 5.85 10.92 -6.67
CA GLY A 227 6.36 12.04 -5.90
C GLY A 227 7.85 12.24 -6.09
N THR A 228 8.53 12.60 -5.01
CA THR A 228 9.98 12.82 -4.99
C THR A 228 10.70 11.93 -3.99
N LEU A 229 11.83 11.37 -4.41
CA LEU A 229 12.78 10.62 -3.58
C LEU A 229 13.55 11.54 -2.64
N ARG A 230 14.33 10.95 -1.72
CA ARG A 230 15.17 11.70 -0.77
C ARG A 230 16.26 12.52 -1.45
N ASN A 231 16.76 12.10 -2.60
CA ASN A 231 17.70 12.86 -3.41
C ASN A 231 17.04 13.96 -4.28
N GLY A 232 15.72 14.16 -4.16
CA GLY A 232 14.96 15.18 -4.91
C GLY A 232 14.50 14.73 -6.29
N GLN A 233 14.88 13.54 -6.75
CA GLN A 233 14.44 13.01 -8.05
C GLN A 233 12.95 12.63 -8.02
N LYS A 234 12.28 12.77 -9.15
CA LYS A 234 10.90 12.31 -9.28
C LYS A 234 10.87 10.79 -9.44
N PHE A 235 9.82 10.18 -8.90
CA PHE A 235 9.52 8.77 -9.18
C PHE A 235 8.05 8.57 -9.51
N TYR A 236 7.77 7.48 -10.22
CA TYR A 236 6.44 7.05 -10.60
C TYR A 236 6.29 5.54 -10.39
N ASN A 237 5.27 5.14 -9.64
CA ASN A 237 4.89 3.76 -9.46
C ASN A 237 3.61 3.48 -10.25
N GLN A 238 3.76 2.67 -11.29
CA GLN A 238 2.72 2.37 -12.27
C GLN A 238 2.27 0.92 -12.14
N ILE A 239 0.96 0.68 -12.23
CA ILE A 239 0.40 -0.65 -12.39
C ILE A 239 0.09 -0.84 -13.88
N SER A 240 0.98 -1.51 -14.62
CA SER A 240 0.76 -1.73 -16.05
C SER A 240 -0.24 -2.86 -16.30
N GLU A 241 -0.27 -3.85 -15.40
CA GLU A 241 -1.32 -4.87 -15.33
C GLU A 241 -1.81 -4.99 -13.89
N PRO A 242 -3.13 -5.03 -13.64
CA PRO A 242 -3.68 -5.06 -12.29
C PRO A 242 -3.05 -6.12 -11.40
N VAL A 243 -2.65 -5.73 -10.19
CA VAL A 243 -2.03 -6.64 -9.23
C VAL A 243 -3.12 -7.38 -8.47
N THR A 244 -3.15 -8.70 -8.63
CA THR A 244 -4.12 -9.58 -7.97
C THR A 244 -3.48 -10.27 -6.77
N ARG A 245 -4.23 -10.40 -5.69
CA ARG A 245 -3.85 -11.12 -4.46
C ARG A 245 -4.98 -12.04 -4.07
N LYS A 246 -4.66 -13.21 -3.53
CA LYS A 246 -5.65 -14.22 -3.14
C LYS A 246 -5.44 -14.66 -1.71
N ARG A 247 -6.53 -14.82 -0.94
CA ARG A 247 -6.47 -15.34 0.43
C ARG A 247 -5.82 -16.72 0.49
N GLU A 248 -6.13 -17.60 -0.46
CA GLU A 248 -5.52 -18.95 -0.54
C GLU A 248 -3.98 -18.91 -0.66
N CYS A 249 -3.43 -17.81 -1.15
CA CYS A 249 -1.99 -17.55 -1.25
C CYS A 249 -1.51 -16.54 -0.22
N ASN A 250 -2.15 -16.48 0.94
CA ASN A 250 -1.82 -15.57 2.05
C ASN A 250 -1.77 -14.09 1.64
N PHE A 251 -2.56 -13.71 0.64
CA PHE A 251 -2.57 -12.37 0.03
C PHE A 251 -1.24 -11.91 -0.58
N LEU A 252 -0.31 -12.84 -0.84
CA LEU A 252 0.86 -12.56 -1.67
C LEU A 252 0.43 -12.22 -3.10
N PRO A 253 1.19 -11.37 -3.83
CA PRO A 253 0.87 -11.03 -5.22
C PRO A 253 0.80 -12.30 -6.08
N TYR A 254 -0.39 -12.59 -6.58
CA TYR A 254 -0.69 -13.75 -7.41
C TYR A 254 -0.29 -13.53 -8.87
N ALA A 255 -0.64 -12.37 -9.42
CA ALA A 255 -0.33 -11.96 -10.79
C ALA A 255 -0.35 -10.42 -10.90
N GLY A 256 0.09 -9.91 -12.05
CA GLY A 256 0.13 -8.49 -12.38
C GLY A 256 1.54 -7.95 -12.57
N ILE A 257 1.63 -6.70 -13.00
CA ILE A 257 2.89 -6.03 -13.33
C ILE A 257 2.90 -4.63 -12.74
N GLN A 258 3.90 -4.37 -11.90
CA GLN A 258 4.19 -3.06 -11.32
C GLN A 258 5.52 -2.53 -11.86
N LYS A 259 5.59 -1.23 -12.17
CA LYS A 259 6.80 -0.54 -12.59
C LYS A 259 7.14 0.58 -11.62
N HIS A 260 8.41 0.68 -11.24
CA HIS A 260 8.97 1.82 -10.53
C HIS A 260 9.89 2.56 -11.49
N ILE A 261 9.62 3.84 -11.72
CA ILE A 261 10.26 4.62 -12.77
C ILE A 261 10.90 5.85 -12.13
N ILE A 262 12.20 6.07 -12.41
CA ILE A 262 12.97 7.24 -11.98
C ILE A 262 13.54 7.88 -13.26
N PRO A 263 12.83 8.82 -13.88
CA PRO A 263 13.18 9.30 -15.22
C PRO A 263 14.54 9.99 -15.28
N GLN A 264 14.91 10.75 -14.26
CA GLN A 264 16.18 11.49 -14.21
C GLN A 264 17.40 10.56 -14.33
N ASN A 265 17.28 9.30 -13.90
CA ASN A 265 18.34 8.30 -13.98
C ASN A 265 18.17 7.34 -15.17
N ASN A 266 17.19 7.57 -16.05
CA ASN A 266 16.74 6.62 -17.06
C ASN A 266 16.56 5.21 -16.46
N MET A 267 16.01 5.15 -15.25
CA MET A 267 15.88 3.92 -14.48
C MET A 267 14.44 3.45 -14.45
N THR A 268 14.21 2.19 -14.77
CA THR A 268 12.92 1.53 -14.62
C THR A 268 13.13 0.14 -14.04
N VAL A 269 12.34 -0.17 -13.02
CA VAL A 269 12.26 -1.50 -12.42
C VAL A 269 10.86 -2.04 -12.66
N THR A 270 10.78 -3.14 -13.41
CA THR A 270 9.53 -3.87 -13.68
C THR A 270 9.49 -5.14 -12.85
N THR A 271 8.47 -5.25 -12.00
CA THR A 271 8.16 -6.42 -11.19
C THR A 271 6.98 -7.14 -11.80
N THR A 272 7.17 -8.38 -12.25
CA THR A 272 6.10 -9.27 -12.73
C THR A 272 5.86 -10.38 -11.71
N PHE A 273 4.63 -10.52 -11.25
CA PHE A 273 4.24 -11.53 -10.27
C PHE A 273 3.76 -12.82 -10.93
N GLY A 274 3.66 -13.91 -10.17
CA GLY A 274 3.09 -15.17 -10.65
C GLY A 274 4.10 -16.23 -11.12
N PHE A 275 5.29 -16.32 -10.48
CA PHE A 275 6.28 -17.35 -10.81
C PHE A 275 6.45 -18.38 -9.68
N ASN A 276 6.82 -19.60 -10.07
CA ASN A 276 7.17 -20.69 -9.16
C ASN A 276 8.68 -20.73 -8.87
N SER A 277 9.11 -21.69 -8.05
CA SER A 277 10.50 -21.88 -7.65
C SER A 277 11.45 -22.14 -8.82
N ASN A 278 10.93 -22.71 -9.91
CA ASN A 278 11.64 -23.01 -11.15
C ASN A 278 11.66 -21.83 -12.14
N ASN A 279 11.29 -20.62 -11.70
CA ASN A 279 11.25 -19.41 -12.53
C ASN A 279 10.27 -19.49 -13.72
N LYS A 280 9.26 -20.37 -13.64
CA LYS A 280 8.19 -20.49 -14.64
C LYS A 280 6.89 -19.90 -14.11
N PRO A 281 5.98 -19.43 -14.99
CA PRO A 281 4.64 -19.05 -14.57
C PRO A 281 3.96 -20.16 -13.76
N ILE A 282 3.18 -19.79 -12.76
CA ILE A 282 2.40 -20.74 -11.97
C ILE A 282 1.27 -21.36 -12.80
N ASN A 283 0.95 -22.62 -12.51
CA ASN A 283 -0.26 -23.26 -13.01
C ASN A 283 -1.48 -22.79 -12.21
N VAL A 284 -2.67 -22.95 -12.80
CA VAL A 284 -3.95 -22.64 -12.15
C VAL A 284 -4.05 -23.38 -10.79
N GLY A 285 -4.50 -22.66 -9.77
CA GLY A 285 -4.67 -23.19 -8.41
C GLY A 285 -3.38 -23.38 -7.60
N LYS A 286 -2.21 -22.97 -8.13
CA LYS A 286 -0.94 -22.93 -7.36
C LYS A 286 -0.61 -21.52 -6.94
N CYS A 287 0.00 -21.38 -5.76
CA CYS A 287 0.48 -20.09 -5.28
C CYS A 287 1.89 -19.79 -5.80
N PRO A 288 2.20 -18.54 -6.15
CA PRO A 288 3.54 -18.16 -6.55
C PRO A 288 4.48 -18.16 -5.36
N SER A 289 5.75 -18.45 -5.66
CA SER A 289 6.86 -18.41 -4.70
C SER A 289 7.99 -17.50 -5.16
N ARG A 290 7.91 -16.95 -6.38
CA ARG A 290 8.88 -15.99 -6.92
C ARG A 290 8.18 -14.88 -7.70
N LEU A 291 8.90 -13.78 -7.84
CA LEU A 291 8.61 -12.70 -8.77
C LEU A 291 9.76 -12.56 -9.77
N ARG A 292 9.46 -12.09 -10.98
CA ARG A 292 10.47 -11.69 -11.95
C ARG A 292 10.72 -10.19 -11.79
N PHE A 293 11.96 -9.85 -11.48
CA PHE A 293 12.44 -8.49 -11.32
C PHE A 293 13.33 -8.14 -12.51
N GLN A 294 12.92 -7.16 -13.30
CA GLN A 294 13.69 -6.66 -14.43
C GLN A 294 14.05 -5.20 -14.17
N TRP A 295 15.33 -4.88 -14.21
CA TRP A 295 15.80 -3.50 -14.12
C TRP A 295 16.39 -3.06 -15.45
N GLN A 296 16.22 -1.79 -15.75
CA GLN A 296 16.86 -1.09 -16.85
C GLN A 296 17.37 0.24 -16.31
N LYS A 297 18.63 0.57 -16.59
CA LYS A 297 19.24 1.86 -16.28
C LYS A 297 20.09 2.28 -17.46
N GLN A 298 19.69 3.37 -18.14
CA GLN A 298 20.32 3.81 -19.39
C GLN A 298 20.32 2.67 -20.43
N ASN A 299 21.50 2.23 -20.88
CA ASN A 299 21.68 1.16 -21.88
C ASN A 299 21.92 -0.22 -21.27
N LYS A 300 21.90 -0.34 -19.94
CA LYS A 300 22.11 -1.61 -19.23
C LYS A 300 20.78 -2.15 -18.71
N SER A 301 20.65 -3.47 -18.67
CA SER A 301 19.48 -4.15 -18.10
C SER A 301 19.85 -5.49 -17.49
N GLY A 302 19.00 -5.99 -16.60
CA GLY A 302 19.17 -7.30 -16.00
C GLY A 302 17.84 -7.88 -15.55
N ILE A 303 17.81 -9.21 -15.41
CA ILE A 303 16.64 -9.96 -14.96
C ILE A 303 17.06 -10.86 -13.81
N LEU A 304 16.27 -10.85 -12.73
CA LEU A 304 16.43 -11.68 -11.56
C LEU A 304 15.08 -12.30 -11.20
N PHE A 305 15.10 -13.49 -10.62
CA PHE A 305 13.93 -14.05 -9.97
C PHE A 305 14.14 -14.01 -8.46
N LEU A 306 13.28 -13.29 -7.76
CA LEU A 306 13.39 -13.10 -6.31
C LEU A 306 12.31 -13.94 -5.61
N PRO A 307 12.58 -14.47 -4.41
CA PRO A 307 11.54 -15.07 -3.58
C PRO A 307 10.37 -14.11 -3.37
N LEU A 308 9.16 -14.67 -3.32
CA LEU A 308 7.95 -13.96 -2.93
C LEU A 308 7.77 -14.19 -1.43
N GLU A 309 8.08 -13.17 -0.63
CA GLU A 309 7.92 -13.16 0.83
C GLU A 309 6.76 -12.26 1.26
#